data_AF-A0A7C5QXF0-F1
#
_entry.id   AF-A0A7C5QXF0-F1
#
_cell.length_a   1.000
_cell.length_b   1.000
_cell.length_c   1.000
_cell.angle_alpha   90.00
_cell.angle_beta   90.00
_cell.angle_gamma   90.00
#
_symmetry.space_group_name_H-M   'P 1'
#
loop_
_entity.id
_entity.type
_entity.pdbx_description
1 polymer ?
#
loop_
_entity_poly.entity_id
_entity_poly.type
_entity_poly.pdbx_seq_one_letter_code
_entity_poly.pdbx_strand_id
1 'polypeptide(L)' 'MIEIEDIRDQETAEWYRMTPQQRWRESQKLWITFLALGGSLDPEPDTQSPFFDADQWREMSSHGRPGMRVVRRSGV' A
#
# COMPACT_ATOMS: atom_id res chain seq x y z
N MET A 1 -4.31 16.07 29.47
CA MET A 1 -3.52 15.57 28.33
C MET A 1 -4.21 14.30 27.90
N ILE A 2 -4.51 14.14 26.61
CA ILE A 2 -5.11 12.90 26.10
C ILE A 2 -3.94 11.96 25.80
N GLU A 3 -3.96 10.76 26.37
CA GLU A 3 -2.97 9.72 26.10
C GLU A 3 -3.39 8.88 24.90
N ILE A 4 -2.45 8.12 24.33
CA ILE A 4 -2.72 7.29 23.15
C ILE A 4 -3.72 6.17 23.48
N GLU A 5 -3.62 5.63 24.70
CA GLU A 5 -4.49 4.60 25.26
C GLU A 5 -5.96 5.04 25.39
N ASP A 6 -6.20 6.35 25.49
CA ASP A 6 -7.57 6.87 25.59
C ASP A 6 -8.34 6.68 24.26
N ILE A 7 -7.62 6.45 23.16
CA ILE A 7 -8.16 6.39 21.79
C ILE A 7 -7.92 5.01 21.16
N ARG A 8 -6.87 4.30 21.58
CA ARG A 8 -6.38 3.08 20.95
C ARG A 8 -6.13 1.99 21.99
N ASP A 9 -6.18 0.76 21.53
CA ASP A 9 -5.76 -0.40 22.31
C ASP A 9 -4.27 -0.35 22.67
N GLN A 10 -3.90 -1.13 23.69
CA GLN A 10 -2.55 -1.18 24.23
C GLN A 10 -1.50 -1.57 23.18
N GLU A 11 -1.81 -2.52 22.29
CA GLU A 11 -0.88 -2.98 21.25
C GLU A 11 -0.58 -1.84 20.26
N THR A 12 -1.62 -1.14 19.81
CA THR A 12 -1.44 0.04 18.95
C THR A 12 -0.68 1.15 19.68
N ALA A 13 -0.93 1.36 20.96
CA ALA A 13 -0.25 2.41 21.73
C ALA A 13 1.25 2.11 21.91
N GLU A 14 1.61 0.85 22.16
CA GLU A 14 3.00 0.39 22.20
C GLU A 14 3.69 0.60 20.85
N TRP A 15 3.02 0.29 19.74
CA TRP A 15 3.53 0.55 18.38
C TRP A 15 3.85 2.03 18.14
N TYR A 16 2.99 2.95 18.60
CA TYR A 16 3.22 4.40 18.44
C TYR A 16 4.35 4.96 19.30
N ARG A 17 4.69 4.30 20.41
CA ARG A 17 5.85 4.68 21.23
C ARG A 17 7.18 4.23 20.65
N MET A 18 7.19 3.29 19.71
CA MET A 18 8.40 2.80 19.08
C MET A 18 9.07 3.86 18.18
N THR A 19 10.40 3.89 18.19
CA THR A 19 11.16 4.68 17.22
C THR A 19 10.97 4.14 15.80
N PRO A 20 11.21 4.95 14.75
CA PRO A 20 11.17 4.46 13.37
C PRO A 20 12.04 3.22 13.13
N GLN A 21 13.21 3.14 13.76
CA GLN A 21 14.12 1.99 13.64
C GLN A 21 13.57 0.73 14.33
N GLN A 22 12.88 0.88 15.46
CA GLN A 22 12.22 -0.24 16.13
C GLN A 22 11.05 -0.75 15.28
N ARG A 23 10.18 0.14 14.79
CA ARG A 23 9.07 -0.24 13.90
C ARG A 23 9.57 -0.96 12.65
N TRP A 24 10.65 -0.47 12.04
CA TRP A 24 11.26 -1.13 10.89
C TRP A 24 11.66 -2.58 11.18
N ARG A 25 12.31 -2.83 12.32
CA ARG A 25 12.71 -4.18 12.72
C ARG A 25 11.52 -5.10 12.97
N GLU A 26 10.48 -4.60 13.63
CA GLU A 26 9.24 -5.37 13.84
C GLU A 26 8.54 -5.68 12.51
N SER A 27 8.43 -4.70 11.61
CA SER A 27 7.91 -4.92 10.25
C SER A 27 8.69 -5.99 9.48
N GLN A 28 10.02 -6.03 9.64
CA GLN A 28 10.85 -7.06 8.99
C GLN A 28 10.57 -8.48 9.48
N LYS A 29 10.12 -8.67 10.72
CA LYS A 29 9.72 -10.00 11.22
C LYS A 29 8.51 -10.54 10.47
N LEU A 30 7.54 -9.66 10.20
CA LEU A 30 6.32 -9.99 9.46
C LEU A 30 6.55 -10.14 7.96
N TRP A 31 7.60 -9.49 7.44
CA TRP A 31 7.92 -9.47 6.02
C TRP A 31 8.14 -10.86 5.42
N ILE A 32 8.84 -11.75 6.14
CA ILE A 32 9.09 -13.11 5.68
C ILE A 32 7.78 -13.88 5.54
N THR A 33 6.89 -13.74 6.52
CA THR A 33 5.56 -14.38 6.50
C THR A 33 4.70 -13.83 5.38
N PHE A 34 4.70 -12.50 5.18
CA PHE A 34 3.97 -11.85 4.08
C PHE A 34 4.38 -12.43 2.72
N LEU A 35 5.69 -12.55 2.46
CA LEU A 35 6.20 -13.16 1.23
C LEU A 35 5.87 -14.65 1.12
N ALA A 36 5.98 -15.40 2.21
CA ALA A 36 5.66 -16.83 2.23
C ALA A 36 4.18 -17.11 1.92
N LEU A 37 3.29 -16.17 2.23
CA LEU A 37 1.86 -16.22 1.90
C LEU A 37 1.56 -15.69 0.48
N GLY A 38 2.57 -15.36 -0.32
CA GLY A 38 2.41 -14.84 -1.68
C GLY A 38 2.05 -13.36 -1.73
N GLY A 39 2.28 -12.60 -0.65
CA GLY A 39 2.06 -11.16 -0.63
C GLY A 39 2.93 -10.42 -1.65
N SER A 40 2.31 -9.49 -2.37
CA SER A 40 2.99 -8.54 -3.26
C SER A 40 2.75 -7.10 -2.80
N LEU A 41 3.71 -6.21 -3.03
CA LEU A 41 3.55 -4.77 -2.83
C LEU A 41 2.86 -4.08 -4.01
N ASP A 42 2.59 -4.81 -5.09
CA ASP A 42 1.85 -4.27 -6.21
C ASP A 42 0.39 -4.05 -5.79
N PRO A 43 -0.16 -2.85 -6.03
CA PRO A 43 -1.54 -2.57 -5.66
C PRO A 43 -2.46 -3.46 -6.49
N GLU A 44 -3.37 -4.16 -5.81
CA GLU A 44 -4.47 -4.83 -6.48
C GLU A 44 -5.35 -3.78 -7.19
N PRO A 45 -5.83 -4.03 -8.42
CA PRO A 45 -6.78 -3.12 -9.06
C PRO A 45 -7.99 -2.86 -8.18
N ASP A 46 -8.35 -1.59 -8.02
CA ASP A 46 -9.66 -1.23 -7.49
C ASP A 46 -10.74 -1.53 -8.54
N THR A 47 -11.25 -2.75 -8.55
CA THR A 47 -12.29 -3.18 -9.48
C THR A 47 -13.65 -2.51 -9.23
N GLN A 48 -13.80 -1.80 -8.11
CA GLN A 48 -15.02 -1.06 -7.76
C GLN A 48 -14.94 0.40 -8.21
N SER A 49 -13.80 0.83 -8.75
CA SER A 49 -13.66 2.17 -9.31
C SER A 49 -14.54 2.33 -10.55
N PRO A 50 -15.28 3.44 -10.69
CA PRO A 50 -16.01 3.74 -11.92
C PRO A 50 -15.08 3.95 -13.13
N PHE A 51 -13.77 4.05 -12.91
CA PHE A 51 -12.74 4.16 -13.95
C PHE A 51 -11.96 2.86 -14.17
N PHE A 52 -12.35 1.75 -13.54
CA PHE A 52 -11.71 0.46 -13.76
C PHE A 52 -12.12 -0.13 -15.12
N ASP A 53 -11.11 -0.54 -15.88
CA ASP A 53 -11.28 -1.23 -17.17
C ASP A 53 -10.38 -2.47 -17.14
N ALA A 54 -11.01 -3.65 -17.11
CA ALA A 54 -10.32 -4.93 -16.99
C ALA A 54 -9.46 -5.25 -18.22
N ASP A 55 -9.89 -4.82 -19.42
CA ASP A 55 -9.17 -5.06 -20.67
C ASP A 55 -7.92 -4.19 -20.78
N GLN A 56 -7.90 -3.08 -20.05
CA GLN A 56 -6.79 -2.12 -20.02
C GLN A 56 -5.90 -2.27 -18.78
N TRP A 57 -6.26 -3.16 -17.85
CA TRP A 57 -5.48 -3.39 -16.66
C TRP A 57 -4.17 -4.12 -16.97
N ARG A 58 -3.11 -3.71 -16.29
CA ARG A 58 -1.80 -4.35 -16.35
C ARG A 58 -1.06 -4.14 -15.05
N GLU A 59 -0.22 -5.10 -14.70
CA GLU A 59 0.73 -4.98 -13.59
C GLU A 59 1.63 -3.74 -13.81
N MET A 60 1.61 -2.81 -12.86
CA MET A 60 2.41 -1.60 -12.92
C MET A 60 3.72 -1.84 -12.18
N SER A 61 4.86 -1.42 -12.75
CA SER A 61 6.11 -1.44 -11.99
C SER A 61 5.98 -0.51 -10.78
N SER A 62 6.21 -1.05 -9.58
CA SER A 62 6.20 -0.35 -8.29
C SER A 62 6.97 0.99 -8.28
N HIS A 63 8.03 1.10 -9.07
CA HIS A 63 8.62 2.38 -9.44
C HIS A 63 7.95 2.90 -10.71
N GLY A 64 7.03 3.86 -10.53
CA GLY A 64 6.31 4.51 -11.61
C GLY A 64 7.27 5.06 -12.66
N ARG A 65 7.49 4.31 -13.74
CA ARG A 65 8.03 4.89 -14.96
C ARG A 65 7.01 5.93 -15.44
N PRO A 66 7.44 7.10 -15.96
CA PRO A 66 6.52 8.04 -16.57
C PRO A 66 5.79 7.32 -17.71
N GLY A 67 4.56 6.88 -17.43
CA GLY A 67 3.74 6.20 -18.42
C GLY A 67 3.31 7.23 -19.44
N MET A 68 3.87 7.18 -20.65
CA MET A 68 3.36 7.94 -21.78
C MET A 68 1.95 7.41 -22.12
N ARG A 69 0.91 8.00 -21.52
CA ARG A 69 -0.47 7.76 -21.93
C ARG A 69 -0.62 8.38 -23.32
N VAL A 70 -0.81 7.53 -24.34
CA VAL A 70 -1.18 7.98 -25.68
C VAL A 70 -2.59 8.59 -25.57
N VAL A 71 -2.67 9.92 -25.55
CA VAL A 71 -3.93 10.64 -25.65
C VAL A 71 -4.51 10.34 -27.03
N ARG A 72 -5.62 9.60 -27.07
CA ARG A 72 -6.36 9.41 -28.32
C ARG A 72 -6.87 10.78 -28.75
N ARG A 73 -6.44 11.25 -29.93
CA ARG A 73 -7.02 12.42 -30.57
C ARG A 73 -8.46 12.08 -30.99
N SER A 74 -9.42 12.22 -30.08
CA SER A 74 -10.80 12.42 -30.50
C SER A 74 -10.91 13.87 -30.97
N GLY A 75 -11.16 14.04 -32.27
CA GLY A 75 -11.32 15.35 -32.88
C GLY A 75 -12.46 16.14 -32.24
N VAL A 76 -12.25 17.46 -32.15
CA VAL A 76 -13.29 18.46 -31.90
C VAL A 76 -14.21 18.53 -33.12
#